data_AF-A0A354YF91-F1
#
_entry.id   AF-A0A354YF91-F1
#
_cell.length_a   1.000
_cell.length_b   1.000
_cell.length_c   1.000
_cell.angle_alpha   90.00
_cell.angle_beta   90.00
_cell.angle_gamma   90.00
#
_symmetry.space_group_name_H-M   'P 1'
#
loop_
_entity.id
_entity.type
_entity.pdbx_description
1 polymer ?
#
loop_
_entity_poly.entity_id
_entity_poly.type
_entity_poly.pdbx_seq_one_letter_code
_entity_poly.pdbx_strand_id
1 'polypeptide(L)'
;MKSFAVILKSLVLALLLSTNAHALEKVNINTASAAELDRVLVNVGPSKAEAIVEHRQANGPFKSAEELALVKGIGLKTVERNRDL
;
A
#
# COMPACT_ATOMS: atom_id res chain seq x y z
N MET A 1 -43.36 20.99 9.64
CA MET A 1 -42.39 21.71 8.77
C MET A 1 -41.04 21.99 9.43
N LYS A 2 -40.96 22.30 10.73
CA LYS A 2 -39.68 22.60 11.43
C LYS A 2 -38.78 21.37 11.67
N SER A 3 -39.36 20.21 11.97
CA SER A 3 -38.60 18.96 12.23
C SER A 3 -37.93 18.37 10.99
N PHE A 4 -38.52 18.56 9.81
CA PHE A 4 -37.93 18.11 8.54
C PHE A 4 -36.66 18.90 8.19
N ALA A 5 -36.65 20.21 8.47
CA ALA A 5 -35.47 21.06 8.29
C ALA A 5 -34.32 20.71 9.27
N VAL A 6 -34.64 20.20 10.47
CA VAL A 6 -33.64 19.73 11.44
C VAL A 6 -33.00 18.41 10.99
N ILE A 7 -33.81 17.45 10.53
CA ILE A 7 -33.31 16.17 10.01
C ILE A 7 -32.45 16.40 8.76
N LEU A 8 -32.87 17.30 7.86
CA LEU A 8 -32.12 17.65 6.65
C LEU A 8 -30.79 18.35 6.97
N LYS A 9 -30.77 19.26 7.96
CA LYS A 9 -29.53 19.91 8.44
C LYS A 9 -28.56 18.91 9.10
N SER A 10 -29.09 17.92 9.81
CA SER A 10 -28.28 16.88 10.47
C SER A 10 -27.61 15.93 9.47
N LEU A 11 -28.32 15.61 8.38
CA LEU A 11 -27.81 14.75 7.31
C LEU A 11 -26.68 15.43 6.51
N VAL A 12 -26.79 16.75 6.28
CA VAL A 12 -25.74 17.55 5.62
C VAL A 12 -24.49 17.65 6.50
N LEU A 13 -24.65 17.75 7.82
CA LEU A 13 -23.52 17.78 8.76
C LEU A 13 -22.77 16.43 8.82
N ALA A 14 -23.48 15.31 8.76
CA ALA A 14 -22.88 13.97 8.74
C ALA A 14 -22.08 13.69 7.44
N LEU A 15 -22.44 14.31 6.32
CA LEU A 15 -21.74 14.15 5.05
C LEU A 15 -20.40 14.93 4.98
N LEU A 16 -20.21 15.92 5.86
CA LEU A 16 -19.01 16.77 5.91
C LEU A 16 -17.84 16.16 6.72
N LEU A 17 -18.06 15.06 7.44
CA LEU A 17 -17.04 14.40 8.28
C LEU A 17 -16.32 13.23 7.57
N SER A 18 -16.70 12.90 6.33
CA SER A 18 -16.10 11.79 5.58
C SER A 18 -14.86 12.22 4.79
N THR A 19 -13.91 12.91 5.43
CA THR A 19 -12.59 13.14 4.81
C THR A 19 -11.70 11.94 5.07
N ASN A 20 -11.76 10.95 4.18
CA ASN A 20 -10.73 9.92 4.09
C ASN A 20 -9.43 10.58 3.65
N ALA A 21 -8.65 11.10 4.60
CA ALA A 21 -7.26 11.46 4.38
C ALA A 21 -6.48 10.16 4.18
N HIS A 22 -6.45 9.65 2.94
CA HIS A 22 -5.56 8.55 2.56
C HIS A 22 -4.13 9.07 2.60
N ALA A 23 -3.49 9.01 3.77
CA ALA A 23 -2.04 9.05 3.83
C ALA A 23 -1.53 7.87 2.98
N LEU A 24 -0.61 8.15 2.05
CA LEU A 24 0.06 7.10 1.29
C LEU A 24 0.82 6.22 2.30
N GLU A 25 0.31 5.01 2.52
CA GLU A 25 0.92 4.02 3.40
C GLU A 25 2.26 3.60 2.78
N LYS A 26 3.33 3.65 3.59
CA LYS A 26 4.68 3.26 3.16
C LYS A 26 5.12 1.95 3.80
N VAL A 27 5.92 1.16 3.09
CA VAL A 27 6.40 -0.13 3.55
C VAL A 27 7.92 -0.29 3.37
N ASN A 28 8.57 -0.88 4.37
CA ASN A 28 10.01 -1.17 4.28
C ASN A 28 10.24 -2.58 3.71
N ILE A 29 10.79 -2.65 2.50
CA ILE A 29 11.04 -3.90 1.75
C ILE A 29 12.01 -4.87 2.44
N ASN A 30 12.81 -4.40 3.40
CA ASN A 30 13.77 -5.22 4.12
C ASN A 30 13.21 -5.82 5.42
N THR A 31 12.11 -5.28 5.95
CA THR A 31 11.58 -5.69 7.26
C THR A 31 10.12 -6.12 7.21
N ALA A 32 9.32 -5.58 6.29
CA ALA A 32 7.90 -5.87 6.21
C ALA A 32 7.63 -7.34 5.91
N SER A 33 6.56 -7.87 6.48
CA SER A 33 6.03 -9.20 6.19
C SER A 33 5.49 -9.28 4.75
N ALA A 34 5.35 -10.50 4.23
CA ALA A 34 4.75 -10.70 2.91
C ALA A 34 3.32 -10.11 2.83
N ALA A 35 2.53 -10.24 3.89
CA ALA A 35 1.18 -9.68 3.94
C ALA A 35 1.16 -8.13 3.91
N GLU A 36 2.14 -7.47 4.52
CA GLU A 36 2.28 -6.01 4.44
C GLU A 36 2.74 -5.56 3.06
N LEU A 37 3.68 -6.29 2.45
CA LEU A 37 4.13 -6.02 1.08
C LEU A 37 2.99 -6.18 0.07
N ASP A 38 2.20 -7.26 0.19
CA ASP A 38 1.00 -7.50 -0.64
C ASP A 38 -0.06 -6.41 -0.49
N ARG A 39 -0.28 -5.95 0.75
CA ARG A 39 -1.26 -4.89 1.03
C ARG A 39 -0.86 -3.54 0.43
N VAL A 40 0.42 -3.17 0.54
CA VAL A 40 0.88 -1.80 0.23
C VAL A 40 1.37 -1.66 -1.21
N LEU A 41 2.05 -2.68 -1.76
CA LEU A 41 2.70 -2.57 -3.06
C LEU A 41 1.75 -2.87 -4.23
N VAL A 42 1.73 -1.96 -5.20
CA VAL A 42 0.94 -2.05 -6.42
C VAL A 42 1.51 -3.13 -7.36
N ASN A 43 0.66 -4.05 -7.82
CA ASN A 43 1.00 -5.21 -8.67
C ASN A 43 1.95 -6.25 -8.03
N VAL A 44 2.03 -6.26 -6.70
CA VAL A 44 2.76 -7.26 -5.92
C VAL A 44 1.73 -8.06 -5.12
N GLY A 45 1.21 -9.13 -5.71
CA GLY A 45 0.31 -10.05 -5.01
C GLY A 45 1.05 -11.01 -4.05
N PRO A 46 0.34 -11.92 -3.36
CA PRO A 46 0.91 -12.78 -2.32
C PRO A 46 2.17 -13.54 -2.75
N SER A 47 2.13 -14.17 -3.93
CA SER A 47 3.28 -14.92 -4.47
C SER A 47 4.52 -14.05 -4.73
N LYS A 48 4.34 -12.81 -5.16
CA LYS A 48 5.49 -11.90 -5.38
C LYS A 48 6.00 -11.36 -4.04
N ALA A 49 5.10 -11.07 -3.11
CA ALA A 49 5.46 -10.63 -1.77
C ALA A 49 6.28 -11.70 -1.02
N GLU A 50 5.87 -12.96 -1.11
CA GLU A 50 6.63 -14.10 -0.60
C GLU A 50 8.01 -14.19 -1.27
N ALA A 51 8.07 -14.07 -2.60
CA ALA A 51 9.34 -14.10 -3.32
C ALA A 51 10.31 -12.97 -2.90
N ILE A 52 9.81 -11.78 -2.54
CA ILE A 52 10.64 -10.69 -1.98
C ILE A 52 11.26 -11.11 -0.64
N VAL A 53 10.44 -11.69 0.25
CA VAL A 53 10.89 -12.12 1.58
C VAL A 53 11.90 -13.26 1.46
N GLU A 54 11.63 -14.25 0.62
CA GLU A 54 12.56 -15.35 0.34
C GLU A 54 13.88 -14.84 -0.25
N HIS A 55 13.81 -13.92 -1.21
CA HIS A 55 15.01 -13.35 -1.83
C HIS A 55 15.90 -12.66 -0.80
N ARG A 56 15.34 -11.82 0.08
CA ARG A 56 16.16 -11.13 1.11
C ARG A 56 16.68 -12.06 2.21
N GLN A 57 15.97 -13.17 2.47
CA GLN A 57 16.46 -14.21 3.39
C GLN A 57 17.64 -14.98 2.79
N ALA A 58 17.60 -15.29 1.49
CA ALA A 58 18.63 -16.05 0.81
C ALA A 58 19.85 -15.21 0.41
N ASN A 59 19.65 -13.94 0.03
CA ASN A 59 20.69 -13.10 -0.57
C ASN A 59 21.11 -11.92 0.32
N GLY A 60 20.43 -11.72 1.45
CA GLY A 60 20.59 -10.54 2.30
C GLY A 60 19.68 -9.37 1.91
N PRO A 61 19.72 -8.26 2.65
CA PRO A 61 18.85 -7.11 2.44
C PRO A 61 19.10 -6.43 1.09
N PHE A 62 18.04 -5.86 0.51
CA PHE A 62 18.13 -5.02 -0.67
C PHE A 62 18.86 -3.71 -0.33
N LYS A 63 19.81 -3.33 -1.18
CA LYS A 63 20.59 -2.09 -1.05
C LYS A 63 19.92 -0.91 -1.75
N SER A 64 19.05 -1.20 -2.71
CA SER A 64 18.23 -0.20 -3.40
C SER A 64 16.91 -0.82 -3.85
N ALA A 65 15.93 0.03 -4.21
CA ALA A 65 14.64 -0.45 -4.69
C ALA A 65 14.76 -1.22 -6.02
N GLU A 66 15.74 -0.85 -6.86
CA GLU A 66 16.00 -1.47 -8.16
C GLU A 66 16.35 -2.96 -8.04
N GLU A 67 16.98 -3.36 -6.93
CA GLU A 67 17.31 -4.76 -6.67
C GLU A 67 16.07 -5.65 -6.49
N LEU A 68 14.88 -5.08 -6.25
CA LEU A 68 13.63 -5.84 -6.31
C LEU A 68 13.38 -6.45 -7.70
N ALA A 69 13.96 -5.90 -8.78
CA ALA A 69 13.87 -6.49 -10.12
C ALA A 69 14.66 -7.81 -10.27
N LEU A 70 15.47 -8.18 -9.27
CA LEU A 70 16.11 -9.51 -9.19
C LEU A 70 15.13 -10.59 -8.72
N VAL A 71 14.01 -10.20 -8.10
CA VAL A 71 12.96 -11.10 -7.64
C VAL A 71 12.12 -11.57 -8.82
N LYS A 72 11.97 -12.88 -8.97
CA LYS A 72 11.18 -13.48 -10.06
C LYS A 72 9.76 -12.90 -10.10
N GLY A 73 9.36 -12.37 -11.25
CA GLY A 73 8.02 -11.80 -11.46
C GLY A 73 7.88 -10.33 -11.06
N ILE A 74 8.95 -9.68 -10.62
CA ILE A 74 9.05 -8.24 -10.41
C ILE A 74 10.00 -7.67 -11.46
N GLY A 75 9.50 -6.74 -12.27
CA GLY A 75 10.32 -6.00 -13.22
C GLY A 75 10.44 -4.53 -12.82
N LEU A 76 11.36 -3.80 -13.44
CA LEU A 76 11.60 -2.37 -13.19
C LEU A 76 10.31 -1.52 -13.23
N LYS A 77 9.39 -1.79 -14.16
CA LYS A 77 8.07 -1.10 -14.19
C LYS A 77 7.26 -1.25 -12.89
N THR A 78 7.40 -2.37 -12.20
CA THR A 78 6.74 -2.61 -10.90
C THR A 78 7.50 -1.89 -9.80
N VAL A 79 8.83 -1.86 -9.84
CA VAL A 79 9.66 -1.11 -8.89
C VAL A 79 9.32 0.39 -8.96
N GLU A 80 9.28 0.95 -10.16
CA GLU A 80 9.07 2.38 -10.37
C GLU A 80 7.66 2.82 -9.94
N ARG A 81 6.67 1.93 -10.08
CA ARG A 81 5.29 2.16 -9.61
C ARG A 81 5.23 2.34 -8.09
N ASN A 82 6.14 1.69 -7.37
CA ASN A 82 6.13 1.58 -5.92
C ASN A 82 7.20 2.43 -5.24
N ARG A 83 7.91 3.28 -5.98
CA ARG A 83 9.12 3.95 -5.49
C ARG A 83 8.89 4.92 -4.34
N ASP A 84 7.67 5.46 -4.25
CA ASP A 84 7.26 6.42 -3.23
C ASP A 84 6.38 5.81 -2.12
N LEU A 85 6.13 4.50 -2.18
CA LEU A 85 5.39 3.71 -1.20
C LEU A 85 6.33 3.01 -0.21
#